data_AF-A0A7X7SJ38-F1
#
_entry.id   AF-A0A7X7SJ38-F1
#
_cell.length_a   1.000
_cell.length_b   1.000
_cell.length_c   1.000
_cell.angle_alpha   90.00
_cell.angle_beta   90.00
_cell.angle_gamma   90.00
#
_symmetry.space_group_name_H-M   'P 1'
#
loop_
_entity.id
_entity.type
_entity.pdbx_description
1 polymer ?
#
loop_
_entity_poly.entity_id
_entity_poly.type
_entity_poly.pdbx_seq_one_letter_code
_entity_poly.pdbx_strand_id
1 'polypeptide(L)'
;VGYLELSVFSEDSEREVREALDRLLAEGATGVILDMRQNPGGLLDAGIAVSDLFLDRGLLIAETKGRDPRQSQRAYAATPDAYPNLPIVVLVGPSSASATEIVAGALQDHDRALVLGRTTYGKGSVQSLFQLPGQNWLKLTTARWYTPVGRSIQGPYGIDAETAMMVDSLAPDSVGNRPEYRTDSGRVVYGGGGITPDIIVNPDTLTLDEQNYLRALQPHGSKYFETRFTWAVNFAKSQPNLSRDFQVTPEMRESFRQALVKAGVDVGKELFDGAERLVSRDLAYEVAYAKWGQAEARRRLNDADRQIEVAAELLRQANSPETLFRVAAERGSDAPRVAGPSGDH
;
A
#
# COMPACT_ATOMS: atom_id res chain seq x y z
N VAL A 1 3.08 2.49 -18.01
CA VAL A 1 3.32 2.35 -16.55
C VAL A 1 2.90 0.94 -16.16
N GLY A 2 3.80 0.16 -15.58
CA GLY A 2 3.48 -1.16 -15.02
C GLY A 2 2.97 -1.03 -13.58
N TYR A 3 2.09 -1.94 -13.17
CA TYR A 3 1.60 -2.02 -11.79
C TYR A 3 1.90 -3.42 -11.25
N LEU A 4 2.55 -3.48 -10.09
CA LEU A 4 2.86 -4.70 -9.38
C LEU A 4 2.41 -4.57 -7.93
N GLU A 5 1.55 -5.48 -7.49
CA GLU A 5 1.16 -5.58 -6.08
C GLU A 5 1.98 -6.67 -5.40
N LEU A 6 2.66 -6.32 -4.30
CA LEU A 6 3.35 -7.27 -3.43
C LEU A 6 2.61 -7.32 -2.10
N SER A 7 1.79 -8.36 -1.91
CA SER A 7 0.87 -8.47 -0.77
C SER A 7 1.50 -9.04 0.50
N VAL A 8 2.57 -9.83 0.39
CA VAL A 8 3.31 -10.44 1.51
C VAL A 8 4.73 -10.77 1.08
N PHE A 9 5.66 -10.80 2.04
CA PHE A 9 7.02 -11.30 1.82
C PHE A 9 7.13 -12.78 2.22
N SER A 10 7.27 -13.64 1.22
CA SER A 10 7.48 -15.10 1.30
C SER A 10 8.86 -15.47 0.75
N GLU A 11 9.25 -16.75 0.86
CA GLU A 11 10.57 -17.24 0.41
C GLU A 11 10.83 -16.96 -1.08
N ASP A 12 9.75 -16.94 -1.89
CA ASP A 12 9.82 -16.79 -3.34
C ASP A 12 9.66 -15.35 -3.84
N SER A 13 9.45 -14.37 -2.95
CA SER A 13 9.08 -13.01 -3.34
C SER A 13 10.09 -12.32 -4.25
N GLU A 14 11.40 -12.49 -4.06
CA GLU A 14 12.40 -11.87 -4.95
C GLU A 14 12.25 -12.36 -6.39
N ARG A 15 12.13 -13.68 -6.57
CA ARG A 15 11.95 -14.30 -7.89
C ARG A 15 10.65 -13.86 -8.53
N GLU A 16 9.54 -13.91 -7.80
CA GLU A 16 8.22 -13.54 -8.33
C GLU A 16 8.14 -12.06 -8.71
N VAL A 17 8.72 -11.17 -7.89
CA VAL A 17 8.84 -9.74 -8.20
C VAL A 17 9.67 -9.56 -9.46
N ARG A 18 10.82 -10.24 -9.58
CA ARG A 18 11.68 -10.15 -10.75
C ARG A 18 10.95 -10.57 -12.03
N GLU A 19 10.36 -11.76 -12.03
CA GLU A 19 9.61 -12.27 -13.17
C GLU A 19 8.44 -11.35 -13.57
N ALA A 20 7.74 -10.78 -12.58
CA ALA A 20 6.63 -9.87 -12.86
C ALA A 20 7.12 -8.54 -13.46
N LEU A 21 8.22 -7.98 -12.95
CA LEU A 21 8.83 -6.77 -13.51
C LEU A 21 9.32 -7.00 -14.93
N ASP A 22 10.05 -8.09 -15.18
CA ASP A 22 10.55 -8.43 -16.52
C ASP A 22 9.40 -8.56 -17.53
N ARG A 23 8.27 -9.16 -17.13
CA ARG A 23 7.04 -9.21 -17.95
C ARG A 23 6.47 -7.82 -18.24
N LEU A 24 6.31 -6.98 -17.21
CA LEU A 24 5.77 -5.63 -17.38
C LEU A 24 6.65 -4.78 -18.31
N LEU A 25 7.98 -4.90 -18.19
CA LEU A 25 8.93 -4.20 -19.05
C LEU A 25 8.87 -4.72 -20.50
N ALA A 26 8.74 -6.04 -20.70
CA ALA A 26 8.56 -6.64 -22.02
C ALA A 26 7.23 -6.19 -22.68
N GLU A 27 6.20 -5.90 -21.89
CA GLU A 27 4.92 -5.32 -22.35
C GLU A 27 4.98 -3.81 -22.60
N GLY A 28 6.15 -3.18 -22.42
CA GLY A 28 6.38 -1.76 -22.72
C GLY A 28 6.23 -0.81 -21.54
N ALA A 29 6.24 -1.31 -20.30
CA ALA A 29 6.32 -0.43 -19.14
C ALA A 29 7.67 0.33 -19.12
N THR A 30 7.62 1.65 -19.00
CA THR A 30 8.80 2.53 -18.86
C THR A 30 8.99 3.05 -17.44
N GLY A 31 8.14 2.60 -16.51
CA GLY A 31 8.11 3.00 -15.11
C GLY A 31 7.09 2.14 -14.38
N VAL A 32 7.32 1.90 -13.09
CA VAL A 32 6.57 0.91 -12.31
C VAL A 32 6.01 1.49 -11.02
N ILE A 33 4.77 1.11 -10.71
CA ILE A 33 4.16 1.27 -9.40
C ILE A 33 4.33 -0.06 -8.65
N LEU A 34 5.07 -0.04 -7.54
CA LEU A 34 5.17 -1.15 -6.59
C LEU A 34 4.22 -0.89 -5.42
N ASP A 35 3.07 -1.56 -5.41
CA ASP A 35 2.05 -1.39 -4.37
C ASP A 35 2.27 -2.36 -3.21
N MET A 36 2.58 -1.79 -2.04
CA MET A 36 2.74 -2.52 -0.77
C MET A 36 1.83 -1.96 0.33
N ARG A 37 0.77 -1.22 -0.02
CA ARG A 37 -0.12 -0.53 0.94
C ARG A 37 -0.78 -1.47 1.93
N GLN A 38 -1.11 -2.68 1.49
CA GLN A 38 -1.79 -3.72 2.28
C GLN A 38 -0.83 -4.81 2.76
N ASN A 39 0.49 -4.60 2.66
CA ASN A 39 1.48 -5.62 2.97
C ASN A 39 2.00 -5.51 4.43
N PRO A 40 1.61 -6.42 5.34
CA PRO A 40 2.02 -6.38 6.76
C PRO A 40 3.48 -6.82 6.98
N GLY A 41 4.22 -7.08 5.91
CA GLY A 41 5.57 -7.59 5.90
C GLY A 41 5.61 -9.09 5.58
N GLY A 42 6.38 -9.83 6.38
CA GLY A 42 6.64 -11.25 6.15
C GLY A 42 8.08 -11.58 6.49
N LEU A 43 8.69 -12.46 5.72
CA LEU A 43 10.09 -12.84 5.91
C LEU A 43 11.01 -11.64 5.67
N LEU A 44 11.88 -11.39 6.63
CA LEU A 44 12.88 -10.33 6.58
C LEU A 44 13.82 -10.50 5.39
N ASP A 45 14.37 -11.70 5.23
CA ASP A 45 15.36 -11.98 4.19
C ASP A 45 14.78 -11.79 2.80
N ALA A 46 13.47 -12.06 2.63
CA ALA A 46 12.75 -11.76 1.40
C ALA A 46 12.64 -10.24 1.14
N GLY A 47 12.40 -9.43 2.18
CA GLY A 47 12.44 -7.96 2.06
C GLY A 47 13.83 -7.42 1.69
N ILE A 48 14.89 -8.01 2.26
CA ILE A 48 16.27 -7.68 1.89
C ILE A 48 16.54 -8.06 0.43
N ALA A 49 16.16 -9.27 0.02
CA ALA A 49 16.35 -9.76 -1.33
C ALA A 49 15.57 -8.93 -2.37
N VAL A 50 14.33 -8.53 -2.06
CA VAL A 50 13.56 -7.61 -2.92
C VAL A 50 14.21 -6.23 -2.99
N SER A 51 14.82 -5.74 -1.91
CA SER A 51 15.54 -4.45 -1.94
C SER A 51 16.81 -4.53 -2.81
N ASP A 52 17.52 -5.66 -2.77
CA ASP A 52 18.73 -5.93 -3.57
C ASP A 52 18.46 -5.86 -5.08
N LEU A 53 17.21 -6.11 -5.52
CA LEU A 53 16.82 -5.99 -6.93
C LEU A 53 17.04 -4.59 -7.52
N PHE A 54 16.96 -3.55 -6.69
CA PHE A 54 16.89 -2.17 -7.14
C PHE A 54 18.09 -1.33 -6.70
N LEU A 55 18.99 -1.87 -5.89
CA LEU A 55 20.09 -1.11 -5.29
C LEU A 55 21.42 -1.60 -5.84
N ASP A 56 22.33 -0.66 -6.06
CA ASP A 56 23.70 -1.00 -6.44
C ASP A 56 24.43 -1.76 -5.34
N ARG A 57 25.29 -2.69 -5.77
CA ARG A 57 26.09 -3.52 -4.88
C ARG A 57 26.83 -2.70 -3.82
N GLY A 58 26.69 -3.12 -2.57
CA GLY A 58 27.38 -2.51 -1.42
C GLY A 58 26.59 -1.40 -0.75
N LEU A 59 25.45 -0.97 -1.30
CA LEU A 59 24.53 -0.08 -0.58
C LEU A 59 23.92 -0.80 0.63
N LEU A 60 23.77 -0.07 1.74
CA LEU A 60 23.17 -0.61 2.96
C LEU A 60 21.67 -0.75 2.73
N ILE A 61 21.06 -1.89 3.06
CA ILE A 61 19.61 -2.07 2.97
C ILE A 61 18.96 -1.79 4.32
N ALA A 62 19.49 -2.42 5.37
CA ALA A 62 18.97 -2.26 6.72
C ALA A 62 20.02 -2.60 7.77
N GLU A 63 19.85 -2.04 8.96
CA GLU A 63 20.65 -2.34 10.13
C GLU A 63 19.74 -2.74 11.31
N THR A 64 20.04 -3.86 11.97
CA THR A 64 19.50 -4.14 13.30
C THR A 64 20.47 -3.65 14.36
N LYS A 65 19.94 -3.10 15.46
CA LYS A 65 20.72 -2.82 16.67
C LYS A 65 20.05 -3.46 17.87
N GLY A 66 20.73 -4.44 18.45
CA GLY A 66 20.33 -5.12 19.67
C GLY A 66 21.14 -4.67 20.88
N ARG A 67 20.70 -5.08 22.07
CA ARG A 67 21.48 -4.90 23.31
C ARG A 67 22.73 -5.79 23.30
N ASP A 68 22.62 -6.97 22.71
CA ASP A 68 23.75 -7.86 22.46
C ASP A 68 24.34 -7.52 21.08
N PRO A 69 25.66 -7.29 20.96
CA PRO A 69 26.31 -7.06 19.66
C PRO A 69 26.03 -8.14 18.62
N ARG A 70 25.79 -9.40 19.04
CA ARG A 70 25.44 -10.51 18.15
C ARG A 70 24.06 -10.38 17.52
N GLN A 71 23.21 -9.52 18.08
CA GLN A 71 21.88 -9.19 17.56
C GLN A 71 21.88 -7.95 16.65
N SER A 72 23.05 -7.31 16.52
CA SER A 72 23.25 -6.18 15.60
C SER A 72 23.86 -6.69 14.30
N GLN A 73 23.15 -6.46 13.19
CA GLN A 73 23.52 -6.96 11.87
C GLN A 73 23.28 -5.86 10.83
N ARG A 74 24.04 -5.90 9.75
CA ARG A 74 23.85 -5.03 8.59
C ARG A 74 23.64 -5.90 7.36
N ALA A 75 22.59 -5.60 6.62
CA ALA A 75 22.29 -6.21 5.33
C ALA A 75 22.68 -5.23 4.23
N TYR A 76 23.44 -5.69 3.25
CA TYR A 76 23.89 -4.88 2.11
C TYR A 76 23.40 -5.50 0.80
N ALA A 77 23.18 -4.66 -0.20
CA ALA A 77 22.97 -5.10 -1.56
C ALA A 77 24.19 -5.93 -2.02
N ALA A 78 23.92 -7.14 -2.49
CA ALA A 78 24.91 -8.13 -2.88
C ALA A 78 25.11 -8.20 -4.40
N THR A 79 24.10 -7.79 -5.17
CA THR A 79 24.09 -7.83 -6.64
C THR A 79 24.01 -6.41 -7.23
N PRO A 80 24.36 -6.22 -8.52
CA PRO A 80 24.11 -4.93 -9.20
C PRO A 80 22.60 -4.67 -9.35
N ASP A 81 22.19 -3.39 -9.42
CA ASP A 81 20.79 -3.01 -9.70
C ASP A 81 20.31 -3.72 -10.97
N ALA A 82 19.24 -4.52 -10.86
CA ALA A 82 18.68 -5.28 -11.96
C ALA A 82 17.85 -4.40 -12.90
N TYR A 83 17.40 -3.24 -12.45
CA TYR A 83 16.52 -2.32 -13.18
C TYR A 83 17.09 -0.89 -13.25
N PRO A 84 18.35 -0.71 -13.68
CA PRO A 84 19.03 0.58 -13.60
C PRO A 84 18.23 1.66 -14.34
N ASN A 85 18.10 2.83 -13.71
CA ASN A 85 17.33 3.98 -14.20
C ASN A 85 15.81 3.77 -14.37
N LEU A 86 15.23 2.62 -14.00
CA LEU A 86 13.77 2.46 -14.03
C LEU A 86 13.14 3.41 -12.99
N PRO A 87 12.27 4.37 -13.37
CA PRO A 87 11.55 5.18 -12.39
C PRO A 87 10.50 4.30 -11.68
N ILE A 88 10.54 4.34 -10.35
CA ILE A 88 9.68 3.52 -9.49
C ILE A 88 8.96 4.42 -8.49
N VAL A 89 7.64 4.22 -8.38
CA VAL A 89 6.85 4.76 -7.26
C VAL A 89 6.45 3.59 -6.37
N VAL A 90 6.78 3.68 -5.08
CA VAL A 90 6.38 2.71 -4.06
C VAL A 90 5.16 3.24 -3.33
N LEU A 91 4.04 2.50 -3.42
CA LEU A 91 2.84 2.84 -2.66
C LEU A 91 2.86 2.20 -1.28
N VAL A 92 2.66 3.03 -0.25
CA VAL A 92 2.63 2.59 1.15
C VAL A 92 1.43 3.17 1.89
N GLY A 93 1.04 2.51 2.98
CA GLY A 93 -0.07 2.95 3.83
C GLY A 93 0.03 2.41 5.25
N PRO A 94 -0.97 2.67 6.11
CA PRO A 94 -0.90 2.33 7.53
C PRO A 94 -0.81 0.81 7.81
N SER A 95 -1.17 -0.03 6.85
CA SER A 95 -1.03 -1.49 6.94
C SER A 95 0.33 -2.00 6.44
N SER A 96 1.13 -1.14 5.80
CA SER A 96 2.51 -1.45 5.42
C SER A 96 3.37 -1.57 6.67
N ALA A 97 3.98 -2.74 6.92
CA ALA A 97 4.73 -2.99 8.15
C ALA A 97 5.97 -3.88 7.93
N SER A 98 6.93 -3.82 8.86
CA SER A 98 8.06 -4.75 8.96
C SER A 98 8.91 -4.80 7.68
N ALA A 99 8.98 -5.94 6.96
CA ALA A 99 9.76 -6.08 5.74
C ALA A 99 9.38 -5.05 4.65
N THR A 100 8.10 -4.66 4.58
CA THR A 100 7.62 -3.58 3.70
C THR A 100 8.30 -2.24 4.02
N GLU A 101 8.49 -1.94 5.30
CA GLU A 101 9.12 -0.70 5.75
C GLU A 101 10.63 -0.70 5.50
N ILE A 102 11.24 -1.88 5.47
CA ILE A 102 12.64 -2.07 5.06
C ILE A 102 12.80 -1.74 3.58
N VAL A 103 11.98 -2.34 2.70
CA VAL A 103 12.03 -2.05 1.26
C VAL A 103 11.76 -0.57 0.99
N ALA A 104 10.67 -0.02 1.53
CA ALA A 104 10.33 1.39 1.32
C ALA A 104 11.40 2.33 1.87
N GLY A 105 11.92 2.05 3.08
CA GLY A 105 12.96 2.86 3.70
C GLY A 105 14.30 2.82 2.95
N ALA A 106 14.74 1.64 2.52
CA ALA A 106 15.99 1.48 1.76
C ALA A 106 15.93 2.21 0.42
N LEU A 107 14.83 2.04 -0.33
CA LEU A 107 14.66 2.69 -1.63
C LEU A 107 14.47 4.21 -1.51
N GLN A 108 13.83 4.69 -0.44
CA GLN A 108 13.67 6.13 -0.18
C GLN A 108 15.00 6.77 0.21
N ASP A 109 15.75 6.14 1.12
CA ASP A 109 17.00 6.67 1.66
C ASP A 109 18.10 6.79 0.60
N HIS A 110 18.11 5.85 -0.36
CA HIS A 110 19.01 5.85 -1.51
C HIS A 110 18.50 6.64 -2.71
N ASP A 111 17.38 7.36 -2.58
CA ASP A 111 16.75 8.11 -3.68
C ASP A 111 16.52 7.25 -4.93
N ARG A 112 16.21 5.97 -4.72
CA ARG A 112 16.02 4.99 -5.78
C ARG A 112 14.58 4.91 -6.24
N ALA A 113 13.64 5.15 -5.34
CA ALA A 113 12.21 5.16 -5.63
C ALA A 113 11.49 6.25 -4.83
N LEU A 114 10.48 6.86 -5.45
CA LEU A 114 9.60 7.83 -4.79
C LEU A 114 8.56 7.07 -3.95
N VAL A 115 8.45 7.37 -2.67
CA VAL A 115 7.44 6.79 -1.78
C VAL A 115 6.20 7.68 -1.77
N LEU A 116 5.03 7.09 -2.03
CA LEU A 116 3.76 7.80 -2.14
C LEU A 116 2.66 7.09 -1.34
N GLY A 117 1.77 7.86 -0.71
CA GLY A 117 0.58 7.32 -0.03
C GLY A 117 0.42 7.89 1.37
N ARG A 118 0.43 7.03 2.39
CA ARG A 118 0.32 7.43 3.81
C ARG A 118 1.40 6.77 4.66
N THR A 119 1.75 7.38 5.78
CA THR A 119 2.76 6.84 6.71
C THR A 119 2.48 5.38 7.09
N THR A 120 3.55 4.58 7.11
CA THR A 120 3.49 3.15 7.44
C THR A 120 3.28 2.89 8.93
N TYR A 121 3.04 1.63 9.29
CA TYR A 121 2.68 1.22 10.65
C TYR A 121 3.72 1.59 11.73
N GLY A 122 5.02 1.56 11.41
CA GLY A 122 6.09 1.82 12.37
C GLY A 122 6.55 0.58 13.15
N LYS A 123 6.52 -0.61 12.55
CA LYS A 123 6.97 -1.86 13.20
C LYS A 123 8.48 -2.03 13.05
N GLY A 124 9.23 -1.23 13.80
CA GLY A 124 10.70 -1.26 13.80
C GLY A 124 11.33 -2.25 14.78
N SER A 125 10.65 -3.31 15.21
CA SER A 125 11.16 -4.25 16.21
C SER A 125 11.50 -5.62 15.62
N VAL A 126 12.61 -6.20 16.10
CA VAL A 126 13.03 -7.57 15.78
C VAL A 126 12.66 -8.47 16.95
N GLN A 127 11.96 -9.57 16.66
CA GLN A 127 11.57 -10.56 17.66
C GLN A 127 12.33 -11.86 17.42
N SER A 128 13.01 -12.37 18.46
CA SER A 128 13.70 -13.66 18.44
C SER A 128 12.92 -14.69 19.25
N LEU A 129 13.01 -15.96 18.83
CA LEU A 129 12.45 -17.10 19.54
C LEU A 129 13.54 -17.75 20.39
N PHE A 130 13.24 -17.94 21.67
CA PHE A 130 14.10 -18.63 22.63
C PHE A 130 13.40 -19.89 23.09
N GLN A 131 14.04 -21.04 22.90
CA GLN A 131 13.50 -22.30 23.40
C GLN A 131 13.58 -22.32 24.93
N LEU A 132 12.47 -22.66 25.58
CA LEU A 132 12.38 -22.85 27.02
C LEU A 132 12.36 -24.36 27.34
N PRO A 133 12.57 -24.77 28.60
CA PRO A 133 12.36 -26.16 29.02
C PRO A 133 10.96 -26.67 28.64
N GLY A 134 10.91 -27.93 28.19
CA GLY A 134 9.72 -28.50 27.54
C GLY A 134 9.63 -28.11 26.06
N GLN A 135 8.49 -28.34 25.41
CA GLN A 135 8.25 -27.91 24.03
C GLN A 135 7.72 -26.46 23.96
N ASN A 136 8.25 -25.58 24.83
CA ASN A 136 7.80 -24.20 24.98
C ASN A 136 8.78 -23.21 24.32
N TRP A 137 8.26 -22.07 23.86
CA TRP A 137 9.05 -21.03 23.20
C TRP A 137 8.69 -19.64 23.73
N LEU A 138 9.70 -18.81 23.97
CA LEU A 138 9.55 -17.40 24.32
C LEU A 138 9.85 -16.55 23.10
N LYS A 139 8.89 -15.72 22.69
CA LYS A 139 9.08 -14.69 21.66
C LYS A 139 9.40 -13.36 22.33
N LEU A 140 10.60 -12.84 22.11
CA LEU A 140 11.09 -11.63 22.79
C LEU A 140 11.66 -10.62 21.79
N THR A 141 11.33 -9.35 21.97
CA THR A 141 11.95 -8.26 21.21
C THR A 141 13.40 -8.07 21.64
N THR A 142 14.33 -8.22 20.69
CA THR A 142 15.78 -8.25 20.95
C THR A 142 16.53 -7.09 20.32
N ALA A 143 16.02 -6.55 19.21
CA ALA A 143 16.65 -5.47 18.47
C ALA A 143 15.62 -4.53 17.83
N ARG A 144 16.14 -3.41 17.31
CA ARG A 144 15.38 -2.44 16.50
C ARG A 144 15.97 -2.34 15.10
N TRP A 145 15.10 -2.03 14.14
CA TRP A 145 15.43 -1.74 12.76
C TRP A 145 15.77 -0.27 12.55
N TYR A 146 16.79 -0.06 11.72
CA TYR A 146 17.24 1.23 11.23
C TYR A 146 17.39 1.17 9.72
N THR A 147 16.96 2.23 9.04
CA THR A 147 17.15 2.39 7.59
C THR A 147 18.60 2.79 7.27
N PRO A 148 18.98 2.87 5.99
CA PRO A 148 20.35 3.21 5.59
C PRO A 148 20.88 4.52 6.17
N VAL A 149 20.03 5.55 6.31
CA VAL A 149 20.44 6.85 6.89
C VAL A 149 20.38 6.88 8.42
N GLY A 150 20.13 5.73 9.05
CA GLY A 150 20.20 5.54 10.50
C GLY A 150 18.94 5.97 11.24
N ARG A 151 17.80 6.15 10.56
CA ARG A 151 16.53 6.46 11.23
C ARG A 151 15.82 5.20 11.72
N SER A 152 15.31 5.26 12.94
CA SER A 152 14.48 4.20 13.51
C SER A 152 13.07 4.29 12.93
N ILE A 153 12.56 3.15 12.44
CA ILE A 153 11.17 3.03 11.95
C ILE A 153 10.18 2.88 13.11
N GLN A 154 10.67 2.43 14.28
CA GLN A 154 9.82 2.11 15.44
C GLN A 154 8.95 3.32 15.86
N GLY A 155 7.64 3.12 15.82
CA GLY A 155 6.66 4.04 16.38
C GLY A 155 6.60 4.02 17.91
N PRO A 156 5.82 4.94 18.51
CA PRO A 156 5.70 5.07 19.96
C PRO A 156 5.19 3.77 20.63
N TYR A 157 5.72 3.48 21.82
CA TYR A 157 5.31 2.33 22.64
C TYR A 157 4.02 2.63 23.42
N GLY A 158 3.19 1.61 23.65
CA GLY A 158 2.08 1.68 24.62
C GLY A 158 0.71 2.00 24.04
N ILE A 159 0.56 1.99 22.71
CA ILE A 159 -0.74 2.01 22.06
C ILE A 159 -1.08 0.55 21.69
N ASP A 160 -2.11 -0.04 22.29
CA ASP A 160 -2.59 -1.35 21.85
C ASP A 160 -3.15 -1.24 20.41
N ALA A 161 -3.21 -2.36 19.68
CA ALA A 161 -3.58 -2.34 18.26
C ALA A 161 -4.96 -1.72 18.01
N GLU A 162 -5.87 -1.83 18.97
CA GLU A 162 -7.23 -1.28 18.90
C GLU A 162 -7.21 0.25 19.10
N THR A 163 -6.43 0.73 20.06
CA THR A 163 -6.19 2.15 20.33
C THR A 163 -5.35 2.79 19.21
N ALA A 164 -4.46 2.06 18.55
CA ALA A 164 -3.70 2.57 17.41
C ALA A 164 -4.66 2.83 16.23
N MET A 165 -5.62 1.94 15.99
CA MET A 165 -6.66 2.16 14.98
C MET A 165 -7.63 3.30 15.33
N MET A 166 -7.86 3.58 16.62
CA MET A 166 -8.76 4.66 17.07
C MET A 166 -8.06 6.03 17.20
N VAL A 167 -6.83 6.08 17.71
CA VAL A 167 -6.09 7.31 18.03
C VAL A 167 -5.29 7.83 16.83
N ASP A 168 -4.88 6.96 15.91
CA ASP A 168 -4.13 7.32 14.69
C ASP A 168 -5.04 7.73 13.51
N SER A 169 -6.32 7.94 13.79
CA SER A 169 -7.26 8.54 12.83
C SER A 169 -7.03 10.05 12.63
N LEU A 170 -6.12 10.68 13.40
CA LEU A 170 -5.99 12.14 13.41
C LEU A 170 -4.75 12.73 12.70
N ALA A 171 -3.61 12.03 12.52
CA ALA A 171 -2.54 12.37 11.54
C ALA A 171 -1.23 11.54 11.71
N PRO A 172 -1.15 10.27 11.26
CA PRO A 172 0.13 9.54 11.14
C PRO A 172 1.09 10.22 10.15
N ASP A 173 0.52 11.08 9.30
CA ASP A 173 1.21 11.88 8.31
C ASP A 173 1.78 13.20 8.90
N SER A 174 1.55 13.48 10.19
CA SER A 174 2.16 14.62 10.88
C SER A 174 3.65 14.35 11.15
N VAL A 175 4.50 15.24 10.65
CA VAL A 175 5.95 15.21 10.87
C VAL A 175 6.42 16.12 12.01
N GLY A 176 5.49 16.85 12.66
CA GLY A 176 5.80 17.75 13.77
C GLY A 176 6.50 17.01 14.91
N ASN A 177 7.71 17.46 15.28
CA ASN A 177 8.59 16.88 16.30
C ASN A 177 9.25 15.52 15.95
N ARG A 178 9.12 15.02 14.72
CA ARG A 178 9.83 13.81 14.30
C ARG A 178 11.31 14.13 14.00
N PRO A 179 12.26 13.24 14.36
CA PRO A 179 13.67 13.47 14.04
C PRO A 179 13.90 13.49 12.52
N GLU A 180 14.58 14.54 12.06
CA GLU A 180 14.95 14.73 10.66
C GLU A 180 16.26 14.02 10.31
N TYR A 181 16.30 13.47 9.10
CA TYR A 181 17.44 12.84 8.47
C TYR A 181 17.53 13.29 7.02
N ARG A 182 18.60 12.89 6.33
CA ARG A 182 18.81 13.23 4.92
C ARG A 182 19.07 11.96 4.12
N THR A 183 18.43 11.83 2.98
CA THR A 183 18.74 10.81 1.97
C THR A 183 20.11 11.08 1.34
N ASP A 184 20.59 10.17 0.49
CA ASP A 184 21.89 10.31 -0.19
C ASP A 184 22.00 11.59 -1.06
N SER A 185 20.90 12.03 -1.68
CA SER A 185 20.81 13.29 -2.42
C SER A 185 20.45 14.51 -1.54
N GLY A 186 20.26 14.32 -0.23
CA GLY A 186 20.05 15.38 0.74
C GLY A 186 18.59 15.76 1.03
N ARG A 187 17.61 15.02 0.48
CA ARG A 187 16.18 15.26 0.76
C ARG A 187 15.86 14.95 2.23
N VAL A 188 14.97 15.74 2.82
CA VAL A 188 14.57 15.56 4.22
C VAL A 188 13.65 14.36 4.33
N VAL A 189 13.97 13.44 5.24
CA VAL A 189 13.14 12.29 5.62
C VAL A 189 13.07 12.17 7.13
N TYR A 190 12.06 11.45 7.64
CA TYR A 190 11.73 11.44 9.07
C TYR A 190 11.84 10.04 9.69
N GLY A 191 12.35 9.96 10.92
CA GLY A 191 12.31 8.75 11.76
C GLY A 191 11.17 8.78 12.79
N GLY A 192 11.04 7.74 13.60
CA GLY A 192 10.22 7.73 14.82
C GLY A 192 8.72 7.41 14.67
N GLY A 193 8.31 6.71 13.62
CA GLY A 193 6.89 6.37 13.40
C GLY A 193 6.60 5.94 11.97
N GLY A 194 7.23 4.87 11.52
CA GLY A 194 7.07 4.40 10.14
C GLY A 194 7.87 5.21 9.11
N ILE A 195 7.80 4.77 7.86
CA ILE A 195 8.26 5.46 6.68
C ILE A 195 7.20 6.49 6.29
N THR A 196 7.54 7.77 6.43
CA THR A 196 6.74 8.87 5.90
C THR A 196 6.94 8.98 4.39
N PRO A 197 5.87 9.00 3.57
CA PRO A 197 5.98 9.16 2.13
C PRO A 197 6.62 10.49 1.72
N ASP A 198 7.23 10.51 0.53
CA ASP A 198 7.69 11.74 -0.11
C ASP A 198 6.51 12.60 -0.58
N ILE A 199 5.43 11.94 -1.03
CA ILE A 199 4.16 12.59 -1.36
C ILE A 199 3.03 11.91 -0.58
N ILE A 200 2.37 12.67 0.28
CA ILE A 200 1.16 12.22 0.97
C ILE A 200 -0.03 12.38 0.03
N VAL A 201 -0.72 11.28 -0.24
CA VAL A 201 -1.97 11.25 -1.00
C VAL A 201 -2.96 10.44 -0.19
N ASN A 202 -4.05 11.07 0.24
CA ASN A 202 -5.11 10.35 0.96
C ASN A 202 -5.92 9.50 -0.02
N PRO A 203 -6.36 8.30 0.37
CA PRO A 203 -7.36 7.57 -0.40
C PRO A 203 -8.66 8.37 -0.45
N ASP A 204 -9.49 8.12 -1.44
CA ASP A 204 -10.85 8.66 -1.48
C ASP A 204 -11.58 8.29 -0.19
N THR A 205 -11.99 9.32 0.56
CA THR A 205 -12.81 9.11 1.75
C THR A 205 -14.20 8.70 1.33
N LEU A 206 -14.79 7.78 2.10
CA LEU A 206 -16.20 7.46 1.93
C LEU A 206 -17.05 8.66 2.33
N THR A 207 -18.06 8.99 1.51
CA THR A 207 -19.07 9.98 1.90
C THR A 207 -19.82 9.50 3.15
N LEU A 208 -20.49 10.41 3.86
CA LEU A 208 -21.31 10.02 5.01
C LEU A 208 -22.38 8.99 4.62
N ASP A 209 -22.95 9.13 3.42
CA ASP A 209 -23.94 8.19 2.88
C ASP A 209 -23.32 6.82 2.60
N GLU A 210 -22.12 6.77 2.00
CA GLU A 210 -21.39 5.51 1.79
C GLU A 210 -21.03 4.82 3.12
N GLN A 211 -20.62 5.59 4.14
CA GLN A 211 -20.35 5.05 5.47
C GLN A 211 -21.62 4.51 6.13
N ASN A 212 -22.73 5.21 6.01
CA ASN A 212 -24.03 4.78 6.53
C ASN A 212 -24.52 3.52 5.82
N TYR A 213 -24.35 3.46 4.49
CA TYR A 213 -24.64 2.28 3.68
C TYR A 213 -23.84 1.05 4.13
N LEU A 214 -22.51 1.18 4.30
CA LEU A 214 -21.68 0.07 4.78
C LEU A 214 -22.06 -0.39 6.19
N ARG A 215 -22.40 0.55 7.09
CA ARG A 215 -22.92 0.22 8.44
C ARG A 215 -24.24 -0.53 8.38
N ALA A 216 -25.16 -0.11 7.52
CA ALA A 216 -26.44 -0.81 7.31
C ALA A 216 -26.25 -2.20 6.69
N LEU A 217 -25.21 -2.41 5.88
CA LEU A 217 -24.88 -3.71 5.30
C LEU A 217 -24.18 -4.68 6.27
N GLN A 218 -23.52 -4.20 7.31
CA GLN A 218 -22.76 -5.03 8.25
C GLN A 218 -23.51 -6.28 8.76
N PRO A 219 -24.76 -6.20 9.26
CA PRO A 219 -25.50 -7.40 9.70
C PRO A 219 -25.87 -8.36 8.56
N HIS A 220 -25.75 -7.91 7.31
CA HIS A 220 -26.12 -8.64 6.10
C HIS A 220 -24.91 -9.04 5.24
N GLY A 221 -23.67 -8.87 5.73
CA GLY A 221 -22.45 -8.99 4.92
C GLY A 221 -22.36 -10.24 4.05
N SER A 222 -22.61 -11.42 4.61
CA SER A 222 -22.57 -12.68 3.84
C SER A 222 -23.62 -12.73 2.73
N LYS A 223 -24.86 -12.29 3.01
CA LYS A 223 -25.95 -12.26 2.02
C LYS A 223 -25.69 -11.23 0.94
N TYR A 224 -25.13 -10.07 1.30
CA TYR A 224 -24.73 -9.05 0.35
C TYR A 224 -23.69 -9.60 -0.63
N PHE A 225 -22.63 -10.22 -0.11
CA PHE A 225 -21.58 -10.81 -0.94
C PHE A 225 -22.11 -11.91 -1.87
N GLU A 226 -22.89 -12.85 -1.35
CA GLU A 226 -23.50 -13.93 -2.14
C GLU A 226 -24.43 -13.40 -3.24
N THR A 227 -25.25 -12.39 -2.90
CA THR A 227 -26.17 -11.77 -3.87
C THR A 227 -25.40 -11.01 -4.94
N ARG A 228 -24.36 -10.26 -4.57
CA ARG A 228 -23.50 -9.53 -5.50
C ARG A 228 -22.82 -10.47 -6.49
N PHE A 229 -22.19 -11.53 -5.97
CA PHE A 229 -21.57 -12.58 -6.78
C PHE A 229 -22.58 -13.21 -7.75
N THR A 230 -23.73 -13.67 -7.24
CA THR A 230 -24.76 -14.34 -8.04
C THR A 230 -25.33 -13.42 -9.12
N TRP A 231 -25.60 -12.16 -8.77
CA TRP A 231 -26.07 -11.16 -9.72
C TRP A 231 -25.04 -10.93 -10.83
N ALA A 232 -23.77 -10.74 -10.48
CA ALA A 232 -22.70 -10.45 -11.44
C ALA A 232 -22.46 -11.60 -12.41
N VAL A 233 -22.45 -12.85 -11.93
CA VAL A 233 -22.32 -14.04 -12.77
C VAL A 233 -23.49 -14.14 -13.77
N ASN A 234 -24.72 -13.89 -13.31
CA ASN A 234 -25.90 -13.96 -14.18
C ASN A 234 -25.91 -12.82 -15.21
N PHE A 235 -25.53 -11.61 -14.81
CA PHE A 235 -25.39 -10.47 -15.72
C PHE A 235 -24.29 -10.71 -16.77
N ALA A 236 -23.12 -11.20 -16.35
CA ALA A 236 -22.02 -11.51 -17.27
C ALA A 236 -22.41 -12.58 -18.30
N LYS A 237 -23.17 -13.60 -17.89
CA LYS A 237 -23.71 -14.64 -18.79
C LYS A 237 -24.73 -14.10 -19.79
N SER A 238 -25.59 -13.15 -19.38
CA SER A 238 -26.58 -12.55 -20.28
C SER A 238 -26.00 -11.54 -21.27
N GLN A 239 -24.76 -11.09 -21.03
CA GLN A 239 -24.06 -10.10 -21.86
C GLN A 239 -22.81 -10.71 -22.53
N PRO A 240 -22.95 -11.61 -23.52
CA PRO A 240 -21.80 -12.28 -24.15
C PRO A 240 -20.82 -11.29 -24.78
N ASN A 241 -21.32 -10.19 -25.34
CA ASN A 241 -20.54 -9.16 -26.03
C ASN A 241 -20.21 -7.93 -25.16
N LEU A 242 -20.30 -8.03 -23.83
CA LEU A 242 -19.94 -6.92 -22.93
C LEU A 242 -18.49 -6.48 -23.18
N SER A 243 -18.30 -5.18 -23.41
CA SER A 243 -16.97 -4.61 -23.61
C SER A 243 -16.20 -4.49 -22.30
N ARG A 244 -14.86 -4.56 -22.35
CA ARG A 244 -13.99 -4.42 -21.16
C ARG A 244 -14.01 -3.04 -20.52
N ASP A 245 -14.53 -2.03 -21.21
CA ASP A 245 -14.67 -0.64 -20.76
C ASP A 245 -16.11 -0.28 -20.32
N PHE A 246 -16.99 -1.29 -20.17
CA PHE A 246 -18.38 -1.06 -19.75
C PHE A 246 -18.46 -0.23 -18.46
N GLN A 247 -19.49 0.61 -18.40
CA GLN A 247 -19.83 1.42 -17.24
C GLN A 247 -21.05 0.83 -16.53
N VAL A 248 -21.07 0.87 -15.20
CA VAL A 248 -22.24 0.42 -14.44
C VAL A 248 -23.35 1.45 -14.56
N THR A 249 -24.45 1.07 -15.20
CA THR A 249 -25.59 1.96 -15.45
C THR A 249 -26.55 2.02 -14.24
N PRO A 250 -27.41 3.05 -14.16
CA PRO A 250 -28.46 3.10 -13.14
C PRO A 250 -29.38 1.87 -13.15
N GLU A 251 -29.66 1.30 -14.33
CA GLU A 251 -30.49 0.09 -14.47
C GLU A 251 -29.79 -1.14 -13.88
N MET A 252 -28.47 -1.25 -14.06
CA MET A 252 -27.67 -2.31 -13.42
C MET A 252 -27.77 -2.20 -11.90
N ARG A 253 -27.59 -0.99 -11.34
CA ARG A 253 -27.71 -0.73 -9.90
C ARG A 253 -29.10 -1.07 -9.36
N GLU A 254 -30.16 -0.65 -10.05
CA GLU A 254 -31.54 -0.93 -9.63
C GLU A 254 -31.85 -2.43 -9.70
N SER A 255 -31.39 -3.14 -10.74
CA SER A 255 -31.57 -4.60 -10.83
C SER A 255 -30.84 -5.35 -9.69
N PHE A 256 -29.67 -4.85 -9.28
CA PHE A 256 -28.93 -5.40 -8.14
C PHE A 256 -29.65 -5.10 -6.82
N ARG A 257 -30.17 -3.87 -6.63
CA ARG A 257 -30.97 -3.51 -5.46
C ARG A 257 -32.19 -4.43 -5.29
N GLN A 258 -32.89 -4.72 -6.38
CA GLN A 258 -34.02 -5.67 -6.38
C GLN A 258 -33.59 -7.08 -5.97
N ALA A 259 -32.41 -7.54 -6.41
CA ALA A 259 -31.84 -8.81 -5.99
C ALA A 259 -31.52 -8.83 -4.48
N LEU A 260 -30.96 -7.74 -3.94
CA LEU A 260 -30.68 -7.59 -2.51
C LEU A 260 -31.97 -7.66 -1.67
N VAL A 261 -33.00 -6.89 -2.05
CA VAL A 261 -34.30 -6.90 -1.35
C VAL A 261 -34.91 -8.31 -1.37
N LYS A 262 -34.86 -9.00 -2.51
CA LYS A 262 -35.34 -10.39 -2.64
C LYS A 262 -34.56 -11.37 -1.76
N ALA A 263 -33.26 -11.14 -1.54
CA ALA A 263 -32.41 -11.93 -0.64
C ALA A 263 -32.62 -11.58 0.85
N GLY A 264 -33.49 -10.61 1.16
CA GLY A 264 -33.75 -10.12 2.51
C GLY A 264 -32.66 -9.16 3.02
N VAL A 265 -32.00 -8.45 2.11
CA VAL A 265 -31.08 -7.34 2.40
C VAL A 265 -31.74 -6.06 1.90
N ASP A 266 -32.54 -5.43 2.75
CA ASP A 266 -33.17 -4.14 2.46
C ASP A 266 -32.57 -3.07 3.36
N VAL A 267 -31.66 -2.29 2.80
CA VAL A 267 -30.99 -1.16 3.48
C VAL A 267 -31.70 0.18 3.20
N GLY A 268 -32.84 0.16 2.50
CA GLY A 268 -33.54 1.37 2.06
C GLY A 268 -32.96 1.97 0.77
N LYS A 269 -33.85 2.47 -0.10
CA LYS A 269 -33.48 3.00 -1.42
C LYS A 269 -32.59 4.24 -1.32
N GLU A 270 -32.89 5.14 -0.39
CA GLU A 270 -32.13 6.39 -0.20
C GLU A 270 -30.67 6.13 0.18
N LEU A 271 -30.42 5.22 1.13
CA LEU A 271 -29.06 4.82 1.51
C LEU A 271 -28.34 4.08 0.37
N PHE A 272 -29.05 3.25 -0.39
CA PHE A 272 -28.48 2.57 -1.56
C PHE A 272 -28.07 3.55 -2.66
N ASP A 273 -28.94 4.52 -2.98
CA ASP A 273 -28.67 5.55 -4.00
C ASP A 273 -27.55 6.49 -3.56
N GLY A 274 -27.51 6.87 -2.28
CA GLY A 274 -26.42 7.68 -1.70
C GLY A 274 -25.05 7.01 -1.75
N ALA A 275 -25.01 5.68 -1.90
CA ALA A 275 -23.79 4.89 -2.07
C ALA A 275 -23.51 4.51 -3.53
N GLU A 276 -24.08 5.21 -4.52
CA GLU A 276 -24.02 4.79 -5.93
C GLU A 276 -22.61 4.58 -6.47
N ARG A 277 -21.62 5.36 -6.00
CA ARG A 277 -20.22 5.24 -6.42
C ARG A 277 -19.62 3.94 -5.91
N LEU A 278 -19.79 3.65 -4.62
CA LEU A 278 -19.33 2.41 -4.00
C LEU A 278 -20.03 1.18 -4.63
N VAL A 279 -21.35 1.24 -4.80
CA VAL A 279 -22.12 0.17 -5.45
C VAL A 279 -21.64 -0.05 -6.89
N SER A 280 -21.43 1.02 -7.67
CA SER A 280 -20.96 0.92 -9.05
C SER A 280 -19.56 0.30 -9.12
N ARG A 281 -18.66 0.67 -8.21
CA ARG A 281 -17.33 0.09 -8.12
C ARG A 281 -17.39 -1.41 -7.81
N ASP A 282 -18.20 -1.79 -6.83
CA ASP A 282 -18.37 -3.19 -6.41
C ASP A 282 -18.96 -4.05 -7.53
N LEU A 283 -19.95 -3.54 -8.26
CA LEU A 283 -20.53 -4.24 -9.41
C LEU A 283 -19.57 -4.32 -10.59
N ALA A 284 -18.82 -3.25 -10.87
CA ALA A 284 -17.81 -3.25 -11.92
C ALA A 284 -16.74 -4.32 -11.67
N TYR A 285 -16.24 -4.41 -10.43
CA TYR A 285 -15.30 -5.43 -10.00
C TYR A 285 -15.87 -6.84 -10.20
N GLU A 286 -17.06 -7.10 -9.64
CA GLU A 286 -17.62 -8.46 -9.61
C GLU A 286 -17.98 -8.95 -11.03
N VAL A 287 -18.49 -8.07 -11.89
CA VAL A 287 -18.77 -8.41 -13.30
C VAL A 287 -17.48 -8.65 -14.08
N ALA A 288 -16.44 -7.83 -13.87
CA ALA A 288 -15.15 -8.03 -14.51
C ALA A 288 -14.51 -9.36 -14.06
N TYR A 289 -14.60 -9.67 -12.77
CA TYR A 289 -14.13 -10.94 -12.20
C TYR A 289 -14.86 -12.13 -12.83
N ALA A 290 -16.19 -12.07 -12.89
CA ALA A 290 -17.00 -13.15 -13.45
C ALA A 290 -16.73 -13.39 -14.95
N LYS A 291 -16.39 -12.34 -15.71
CA LYS A 291 -16.24 -12.43 -17.18
C LYS A 291 -14.80 -12.65 -17.65
N TRP A 292 -13.81 -12.06 -16.99
CA TRP A 292 -12.41 -12.07 -17.43
C TRP A 292 -11.42 -12.48 -16.33
N GLY A 293 -11.91 -12.80 -15.13
CA GLY A 293 -11.09 -13.23 -14.01
C GLY A 293 -10.47 -12.09 -13.21
N GLN A 294 -9.66 -12.48 -12.23
CA GLN A 294 -9.17 -11.60 -11.17
C GLN A 294 -8.32 -10.43 -11.68
N ALA A 295 -7.48 -10.65 -12.69
CA ALA A 295 -6.58 -9.61 -13.20
C ALA A 295 -7.35 -8.40 -13.75
N GLU A 296 -8.41 -8.63 -14.53
CA GLU A 296 -9.25 -7.55 -15.07
C GLU A 296 -10.09 -6.90 -13.97
N ALA A 297 -10.59 -7.68 -13.00
CA ALA A 297 -11.29 -7.13 -11.85
C ALA A 297 -10.40 -6.18 -11.04
N ARG A 298 -9.14 -6.57 -10.79
CA ARG A 298 -8.18 -5.73 -10.07
C ARG A 298 -7.87 -4.44 -10.83
N ARG A 299 -7.72 -4.52 -12.16
CA ARG A 299 -7.55 -3.34 -13.01
C ARG A 299 -8.68 -2.31 -12.80
N ARG A 300 -9.94 -2.76 -12.70
CA ARG A 300 -11.08 -1.86 -12.44
C ARG A 300 -11.00 -1.12 -11.10
N LEU A 301 -10.43 -1.75 -10.07
CA LEU A 301 -10.20 -1.07 -8.79
C LEU A 301 -9.09 -0.04 -8.90
N ASN A 302 -8.02 -0.39 -9.63
CA ASN A 302 -6.86 0.48 -9.80
C ASN A 302 -7.20 1.76 -10.58
N ASP A 303 -8.09 1.67 -11.58
CA ASP A 303 -8.54 2.84 -12.37
C ASP A 303 -9.28 3.89 -11.53
N ALA A 304 -9.84 3.51 -10.38
CA ALA A 304 -10.56 4.39 -9.46
C ALA A 304 -9.74 4.74 -8.20
N ASP A 305 -8.47 4.34 -8.15
CA ASP A 305 -7.62 4.55 -6.99
C ASP A 305 -6.79 5.83 -7.15
N ARG A 306 -7.08 6.83 -6.32
CA ARG A 306 -6.41 8.13 -6.37
C ARG A 306 -4.90 8.05 -6.21
N GLN A 307 -4.39 7.15 -5.38
CA GLN A 307 -2.94 7.03 -5.17
C GLN A 307 -2.25 6.42 -6.39
N ILE A 308 -2.89 5.42 -7.04
CA ILE A 308 -2.40 4.83 -8.29
C ILE A 308 -2.45 5.86 -9.42
N GLU A 309 -3.53 6.65 -9.52
CA GLU A 309 -3.66 7.71 -10.52
C GLU A 309 -2.52 8.73 -10.42
N VAL A 310 -2.28 9.27 -9.21
CA VAL A 310 -1.19 10.22 -8.93
C VAL A 310 0.16 9.62 -9.27
N ALA A 311 0.42 8.38 -8.86
CA ALA A 311 1.67 7.69 -9.18
C ALA A 311 1.86 7.50 -10.70
N ALA A 312 0.80 7.14 -11.41
CA ALA A 312 0.83 6.97 -12.87
C ALA A 312 1.01 8.29 -13.63
N GLU A 313 0.48 9.41 -13.11
CA GLU A 313 0.73 10.76 -13.65
C GLU A 313 2.20 11.16 -13.54
N LEU A 314 2.82 10.90 -12.38
CA LEU A 314 4.24 11.19 -12.14
C LEU A 314 5.13 10.36 -13.04
N LEU A 315 4.88 9.05 -13.12
CA LEU A 315 5.65 8.12 -13.95
C LEU A 315 5.50 8.38 -15.45
N ARG A 316 4.38 8.96 -15.91
CA ARG A 316 4.20 9.37 -17.31
C ARG A 316 5.09 10.56 -17.72
N GLN A 317 5.60 11.31 -16.76
CA GLN A 317 6.43 12.50 -16.96
C GLN A 317 7.91 12.26 -16.61
N ALA A 318 8.26 11.04 -16.20
CA ALA A 318 9.60 10.68 -15.77
C ALA A 318 10.13 9.48 -16.57
N ASN A 319 11.44 9.46 -16.80
CA ASN A 319 12.15 8.36 -17.45
C ASN A 319 13.35 7.86 -16.64
N SER A 320 13.55 8.41 -15.44
CA SER A 320 14.60 8.03 -14.49
C SER A 320 14.18 8.38 -13.06
N PRO A 321 14.84 7.83 -12.02
CA PRO A 321 14.62 8.25 -10.63
C PRO A 321 14.78 9.77 -10.45
N GLU A 322 15.82 10.37 -11.03
CA GLU A 322 16.11 11.80 -10.88
C GLU A 322 15.00 12.67 -11.49
N THR A 323 14.51 12.30 -12.67
CA THR A 323 13.41 13.03 -13.31
C THR A 323 12.09 12.83 -12.57
N LEU A 324 11.87 11.65 -11.98
CA LEU A 324 10.71 11.37 -11.13
C LEU A 324 10.70 12.27 -9.89
N PHE A 325 11.81 12.37 -9.17
CA PHE A 325 11.91 13.25 -8.00
C PHE A 325 11.78 14.73 -8.36
N ARG A 326 12.27 15.16 -9.52
CA ARG A 326 12.09 16.54 -10.01
C ARG A 326 10.60 16.86 -10.25
N VAL A 327 9.90 16.01 -11.00
CA VAL A 327 8.45 16.18 -11.27
C VAL A 327 7.66 16.14 -9.95
N ALA A 328 8.01 15.25 -9.03
CA ALA A 328 7.42 15.18 -7.70
C ALA A 328 7.60 16.48 -6.89
N ALA A 329 8.80 17.07 -6.93
CA ALA A 329 9.10 18.32 -6.23
C ALA A 329 8.28 19.50 -6.80
N GLU A 330 8.16 19.59 -8.13
CA GLU A 330 7.33 20.61 -8.80
C GLU A 330 5.85 20.49 -8.41
N ARG A 331 5.33 19.26 -8.28
CA ARG A 331 3.97 19.01 -7.78
C ARG A 331 3.81 19.41 -6.31
N GLY A 332 4.81 19.11 -5.47
CA GLY A 332 4.79 19.41 -4.04
C GLY A 332 4.82 20.91 -3.73
N SER A 333 5.41 21.74 -4.60
CA SER A 333 5.34 23.21 -4.49
C SER A 333 3.93 23.78 -4.69
N ASP A 334 3.03 23.04 -5.35
CA ASP A 334 1.65 23.46 -5.63
C ASP A 334 0.62 22.88 -4.64
N ALA A 335 1.01 21.96 -3.75
CA ALA A 335 0.12 21.39 -2.74
C ALA A 335 0.01 22.30 -1.51
N PRO A 336 -1.20 22.58 -0.97
CA PRO A 336 -1.35 23.39 0.22
C PRO A 336 -0.60 22.73 1.39
N ARG A 337 0.40 23.43 1.94
CA ARG A 337 1.08 23.05 3.17
C ARG A 337 0.02 22.91 4.26
N VAL A 338 -0.16 21.71 4.80
CA VAL A 338 -1.00 21.48 5.97
C VAL A 338 -0.37 22.27 7.12
N ALA A 339 -0.92 23.45 7.40
CA ALA A 339 -0.57 24.24 8.57
C ALA A 339 -0.91 23.40 9.81
N GLY A 340 0.10 23.13 10.65
CA GLY A 340 -0.13 22.54 11.95
C GLY A 340 -1.09 23.41 12.78
N PRO A 341 -1.84 22.82 13.72
CA PRO A 341 -2.77 23.58 14.55
C PRO A 341 -1.98 24.63 15.33
N SER A 342 -2.31 25.90 15.07
CA SER A 342 -1.89 27.03 15.89
C SER A 342 -2.39 26.78 17.31
N GLY A 343 -1.46 26.49 18.21
CA GLY A 343 -1.77 26.35 19.62
C GLY A 343 -2.22 27.68 20.20
N ASP A 344 -3.48 27.73 20.62
CA ASP A 344 -3.96 28.60 21.69
C ASP A 344 -4.85 27.71 22.57
N HIS A 345 -4.35 27.39 23.77
CA HIS A 345 -5.02 27.45 25.08
C HIS A 345 -4.18 26.78 26.18
#